data_AF-A0A5B9QJL9-F1
#
_entry.id   AF-A0A5B9QJL9-F1
#
_cell.length_a   1.000
_cell.length_b   1.000
_cell.length_c   1.000
_cell.angle_alpha   90.00
_cell.angle_beta   90.00
_cell.angle_gamma   90.00
#
_symmetry.space_group_name_H-M   'P 1'
#
loop_
_entity.id
_entity.type
_entity.pdbx_description
1 polymer ?
#
loop_
_entity_poly.entity_id
_entity_poly.type
_entity_poly.pdbx_seq_one_letter_code
_entity_poly.pdbx_strand_id
1 'polypeptide(L)'
;MFLVLSLVFRAGTLAPACPFCSALAPTVSDDMEDATAAVMARCESVSAEEDGFSFCRMQVTDVVKGDPRLANSVLEVSVLGDVSPGGVFWLVGYGETSLQWASPEEVSAQAVSYFRGLTRLPDAGPRRLEYFLKFLRHGDPFVATDAYNEFAEASLADIAELRDQLDRQWIVDQILDPTIPVHRRRLCWTFLSQCGTAADAGLLDVSLRHRTADADFDPGMDAAIACCISLGGETALSRIEQKYMANPDAPYSDSFAAINAIRVHGTELDVVPRQRLSASLRHVLSRPKLADVVIPDLARWKDWSAIERIAELFATSTEDNRIVQPAAVLYLKTCPLPAAAEALERLRALDPKTVQAAESSMMFYRGLPAVPVPPPVQGS
;
A
#
# COMPACT_ATOMS: atom_id res chain seq x y z
N MET A 1 25.14 -20.90 -50.92
CA MET A 1 25.29 -19.86 -49.89
C MET A 1 24.03 -19.92 -49.01
N PHE A 2 24.02 -20.82 -48.03
CA PHE A 2 22.88 -21.03 -47.12
C PHE A 2 23.01 -20.07 -45.94
N LEU A 3 22.02 -19.19 -45.77
CA LEU A 3 21.96 -18.23 -44.67
C LEU A 3 21.16 -18.87 -43.54
N VAL A 4 21.84 -19.31 -42.48
CA VAL A 4 21.23 -19.85 -41.26
C VAL A 4 20.79 -18.66 -40.40
N LEU A 5 19.49 -18.44 -40.30
CA LEU A 5 18.87 -17.45 -39.43
C LEU A 5 18.91 -17.99 -37.99
N SER A 6 19.84 -17.47 -37.17
CA SER A 6 19.92 -17.83 -35.75
C SER A 6 18.83 -17.11 -34.96
N LEU A 7 17.82 -17.87 -34.51
CA LEU A 7 16.81 -17.41 -33.55
C LEU A 7 17.49 -17.24 -32.19
N VAL A 8 17.69 -16.00 -31.75
CA VAL A 8 18.11 -15.70 -30.37
C VAL A 8 16.86 -15.78 -29.48
N PHE A 9 16.67 -16.91 -28.82
CA PHE A 9 15.75 -17.02 -27.68
C PHE A 9 16.28 -16.14 -26.55
N ARG A 10 15.65 -14.96 -26.34
CA ARG A 10 15.79 -14.23 -25.07
C ARG A 10 14.97 -14.98 -24.02
N ALA A 11 15.65 -15.81 -23.23
CA ALA A 11 15.11 -16.26 -21.96
C ALA A 11 14.96 -15.03 -21.05
N GLY A 12 13.73 -14.54 -20.90
CA GLY A 12 13.42 -13.55 -19.88
C GLY A 12 13.68 -14.18 -18.52
N THR A 13 14.71 -13.71 -17.83
CA THR A 13 14.90 -13.97 -16.41
C THR A 13 13.75 -13.28 -15.69
N LEU A 14 12.82 -14.08 -15.15
CA LEU A 14 11.87 -13.63 -14.13
C LEU A 14 12.69 -13.14 -12.94
N ALA A 15 12.93 -11.83 -12.87
CA ALA A 15 13.40 -11.22 -11.64
C ALA A 15 12.27 -11.39 -10.61
N PRO A 16 12.50 -12.04 -9.46
CA PRO A 16 11.50 -12.08 -8.41
C PRO A 16 11.25 -10.63 -7.96
N ALA A 17 10.08 -10.10 -8.28
CA ALA A 17 9.62 -8.83 -7.72
C ALA A 17 9.64 -8.94 -6.19
N CYS A 18 10.05 -7.86 -5.51
CA CYS A 18 10.07 -7.81 -4.05
C CYS A 18 8.67 -8.22 -3.53
N PRO A 19 8.55 -9.21 -2.63
CA PRO A 19 7.27 -9.67 -2.09
C PRO A 19 6.53 -8.60 -1.25
N PHE A 20 7.17 -7.44 -1.05
CA PHE A 20 6.64 -6.29 -0.31
C PHE A 20 6.25 -5.11 -1.22
N CYS A 21 6.46 -5.22 -2.53
CA CYS A 21 6.26 -4.15 -3.49
C CYS A 21 5.21 -4.58 -4.52
N SER A 22 3.97 -4.81 -4.07
CA SER A 22 2.82 -4.85 -4.96
C SER A 22 2.40 -3.42 -5.26
N ALA A 23 2.29 -3.07 -6.54
CA ALA A 23 1.60 -1.84 -6.93
C ALA A 23 0.16 -1.87 -6.39
N LEU A 24 -0.38 -0.71 -6.01
CA LEU A 24 -1.80 -0.60 -5.72
C LEU A 24 -2.61 -1.07 -6.93
N ALA A 25 -3.75 -1.71 -6.69
CA ALA A 25 -4.64 -2.07 -7.77
C ALA A 25 -5.17 -0.78 -8.41
N PRO A 26 -5.21 -0.67 -9.75
CA PRO A 26 -5.75 0.52 -10.41
C PRO A 26 -7.21 0.74 -9.99
N THR A 27 -7.58 2.01 -9.92
CA THR A 27 -8.97 2.43 -9.73
C THR A 27 -9.71 2.39 -11.06
N VAL A 28 -11.05 2.34 -11.01
CA VAL A 28 -11.89 2.54 -12.20
C VAL A 28 -11.64 3.93 -12.79
N SER A 29 -11.25 4.91 -11.98
CA SER A 29 -10.89 6.23 -12.48
C SER A 29 -9.61 6.23 -13.30
N ASP A 30 -8.60 5.45 -12.92
CA ASP A 30 -7.37 5.27 -13.71
C ASP A 30 -7.70 4.59 -15.05
N ASP A 31 -8.46 3.49 -14.99
CA ASP A 31 -8.93 2.79 -16.20
C ASP A 31 -9.70 3.76 -17.11
N MET A 32 -10.57 4.58 -16.51
CA MET A 32 -11.34 5.59 -17.24
C MET A 32 -10.48 6.73 -17.78
N GLU A 33 -9.35 7.09 -17.18
CA GLU A 33 -8.47 8.15 -17.67
C GLU A 33 -7.89 7.76 -19.03
N ASP A 34 -7.35 6.54 -19.12
CA ASP A 34 -6.70 5.98 -20.31
C ASP A 34 -7.70 5.45 -21.36
N ALA A 35 -8.95 5.17 -20.96
CA ALA A 35 -9.96 4.61 -21.86
C ALA A 35 -10.42 5.58 -22.95
N THR A 36 -10.69 5.04 -24.14
CA THR A 36 -11.40 5.78 -25.21
C THR A 36 -12.91 5.82 -24.92
N ALA A 37 -13.47 4.73 -24.39
CA ALA A 37 -14.88 4.61 -24.07
C ALA A 37 -15.09 3.80 -22.78
N ALA A 38 -16.14 4.14 -22.02
CA ALA A 38 -16.57 3.39 -20.86
C ALA A 38 -18.09 3.38 -20.79
N VAL A 39 -18.70 2.20 -20.67
CA VAL A 39 -20.15 2.01 -20.82
C VAL A 39 -20.70 1.01 -19.81
N MET A 40 -22.00 1.15 -19.52
CA MET A 40 -22.77 0.09 -18.86
C MET A 40 -23.61 -0.64 -19.91
N ALA A 41 -23.58 -1.96 -19.88
CA ALA A 41 -24.37 -2.77 -20.80
C ALA A 41 -25.11 -3.90 -20.09
N ARG A 42 -26.18 -4.41 -20.69
CA ARG A 42 -26.95 -5.55 -20.20
C ARG A 42 -26.73 -6.75 -21.11
N CYS A 43 -26.40 -7.91 -20.56
CA CYS A 43 -26.26 -9.13 -21.36
C CYS A 43 -27.64 -9.57 -21.87
N GLU A 44 -27.80 -9.62 -23.20
CA GLU A 44 -29.04 -10.09 -23.86
C GLU A 44 -29.00 -11.60 -24.10
N SER A 45 -27.84 -12.09 -24.55
CA SER A 45 -27.62 -13.51 -24.82
C SER A 45 -26.15 -13.87 -24.72
N VAL A 46 -25.89 -15.12 -24.37
CA VAL A 46 -24.57 -15.73 -24.35
C VAL A 46 -24.54 -16.80 -25.44
N SER A 47 -23.59 -16.71 -26.36
CA SER A 47 -23.29 -17.75 -27.33
C SER A 47 -22.10 -18.57 -26.87
N ALA A 48 -22.21 -19.90 -27.01
CA ALA A 48 -21.15 -20.84 -26.67
C ALA A 48 -20.31 -21.23 -27.91
N GLU A 49 -18.98 -21.18 -27.70
CA GLU A 49 -17.86 -21.87 -28.33
C GLU A 49 -17.45 -21.61 -29.80
N GLU A 50 -16.30 -20.93 -29.94
CA GLU A 50 -15.07 -21.44 -30.58
C GLU A 50 -13.91 -21.32 -29.57
N ASP A 51 -13.03 -22.33 -29.48
CA ASP A 51 -11.76 -22.31 -28.71
C ASP A 51 -11.83 -21.95 -27.20
N GLY A 52 -12.94 -22.23 -26.52
CA GLY A 52 -13.06 -22.10 -25.05
C GLY A 52 -13.37 -20.68 -24.54
N PHE A 53 -13.71 -19.74 -25.44
CA PHE A 53 -14.23 -18.43 -25.09
C PHE A 53 -15.76 -18.37 -25.29
N SER A 54 -16.47 -17.78 -24.34
CA SER A 54 -17.88 -17.41 -24.51
C SER A 54 -17.97 -15.98 -25.01
N PHE A 55 -18.96 -15.68 -25.85
CA PHE A 55 -19.26 -14.32 -26.27
C PHE A 55 -20.63 -13.93 -25.71
N CYS A 56 -20.70 -12.79 -25.03
CA CYS A 56 -21.98 -12.20 -24.66
C CYS A 56 -22.30 -11.04 -25.61
N ARG A 57 -23.53 -11.06 -26.13
CA ARG A 57 -24.14 -9.91 -26.80
C ARG A 57 -24.74 -9.00 -25.75
N MET A 58 -24.17 -7.80 -25.62
CA MET A 58 -24.52 -6.84 -24.60
C MET A 58 -25.15 -5.58 -25.21
N GLN A 59 -26.33 -5.21 -24.74
CA GLN A 59 -27.01 -3.98 -25.12
C GLN A 59 -26.51 -2.84 -24.24
N VAL A 60 -25.88 -1.82 -24.85
CA VAL A 60 -25.41 -0.63 -24.12
C VAL A 60 -26.61 0.14 -23.59
N THR A 61 -26.62 0.34 -22.28
CA THR A 61 -27.67 1.04 -21.54
C THR A 61 -27.27 2.46 -21.16
N ASP A 62 -25.97 2.68 -20.90
CA ASP A 62 -25.43 3.98 -20.53
C ASP A 62 -24.01 4.17 -21.09
N VAL A 63 -23.74 5.37 -21.58
CA VAL A 63 -22.38 5.80 -21.98
C VAL A 63 -21.84 6.72 -20.90
N VAL A 64 -20.79 6.29 -20.21
CA VAL A 64 -20.14 7.05 -19.13
C VAL A 64 -18.99 7.90 -19.69
N LYS A 65 -18.19 7.34 -20.61
CA LYS A 65 -17.14 8.05 -21.36
C LYS A 65 -17.18 7.61 -22.83
N GLY A 66 -16.83 8.51 -23.75
CA GLY A 66 -16.69 8.20 -25.18
C GLY A 66 -17.84 8.71 -26.06
N ASP A 67 -17.99 8.11 -27.24
CA ASP A 67 -18.97 8.54 -28.24
C ASP A 67 -20.42 8.29 -27.79
N PRO A 68 -21.29 9.32 -27.69
CA PRO A 68 -22.69 9.14 -27.32
C PRO A 68 -23.50 8.21 -28.24
N ARG A 69 -23.03 7.99 -29.48
CA ARG A 69 -23.67 7.06 -30.44
C ARG A 69 -23.57 5.59 -30.01
N LEU A 70 -22.72 5.27 -29.02
CA LEU A 70 -22.69 3.95 -28.40
C LEU A 70 -23.97 3.67 -27.61
N ALA A 71 -24.76 4.69 -27.23
CA ALA A 71 -26.01 4.48 -26.53
C ALA A 71 -26.98 3.64 -27.39
N ASN A 72 -27.58 2.61 -26.78
CA ASN A 72 -28.43 1.63 -27.44
C ASN A 72 -27.75 0.81 -28.57
N SER A 73 -26.42 0.79 -28.66
CA SER A 73 -25.72 -0.15 -29.53
C SER A 73 -25.60 -1.54 -28.90
N VAL A 74 -25.40 -2.57 -29.73
CA VAL A 74 -25.11 -3.92 -29.26
C VAL A 74 -23.62 -4.18 -29.45
N LEU A 75 -22.96 -4.61 -28.38
CA LEU A 75 -21.57 -5.03 -28.36
C LEU A 75 -21.50 -6.55 -28.29
N GLU A 76 -20.48 -7.14 -28.90
CA GLU A 76 -20.15 -8.55 -28.75
C GLU A 76 -18.78 -8.61 -28.07
N VAL A 77 -18.76 -9.14 -26.85
CA VAL A 77 -17.57 -9.08 -25.98
C VAL A 77 -17.27 -10.50 -25.49
N SER A 78 -15.98 -10.85 -25.55
CA SER A 78 -15.49 -12.10 -24.99
C SER A 78 -15.56 -12.05 -23.46
N VAL A 79 -16.15 -13.09 -22.87
CA VAL A 79 -16.33 -13.22 -21.42
C VAL A 79 -15.60 -14.47 -20.93
N LEU A 80 -14.99 -14.36 -19.76
CA LEU A 80 -14.37 -15.48 -19.06
C LEU A 80 -15.32 -15.98 -17.98
N GLY A 81 -15.66 -17.27 -18.03
CA GLY A 81 -16.56 -17.90 -17.05
C GLY A 81 -18.04 -17.76 -17.38
N ASP A 82 -18.87 -18.10 -16.39
CA ASP A 82 -20.33 -18.08 -16.51
C ASP A 82 -20.86 -16.65 -16.46
N VAL A 83 -21.78 -16.31 -17.36
CA VAL A 83 -22.41 -14.98 -17.44
C VAL A 83 -23.89 -15.09 -17.17
N SER A 84 -24.38 -14.27 -16.24
CA SER A 84 -25.79 -14.19 -15.88
C SER A 84 -26.60 -13.56 -17.02
N PRO A 85 -27.58 -14.27 -17.64
CA PRO A 85 -28.48 -13.66 -18.61
C PRO A 85 -29.25 -12.49 -17.99
N GLY A 86 -29.25 -11.33 -18.65
CA GLY A 86 -29.85 -10.10 -18.12
C GLY A 86 -29.00 -9.37 -17.08
N GLY A 87 -27.81 -9.88 -16.73
CA GLY A 87 -26.84 -9.21 -15.87
C GLY A 87 -26.40 -7.86 -16.44
N VAL A 88 -25.96 -6.97 -15.55
CA VAL A 88 -25.45 -5.64 -15.91
C VAL A 88 -23.94 -5.65 -15.78
N PHE A 89 -23.25 -5.06 -16.75
CA PHE A 89 -21.80 -5.12 -16.89
C PHE A 89 -21.21 -3.73 -17.05
N TRP A 90 -20.07 -3.51 -16.41
CA TRP A 90 -19.16 -2.40 -16.67
C TRP A 90 -18.16 -2.80 -17.74
N LEU A 91 -17.99 -1.95 -18.76
CA LEU A 91 -17.06 -2.19 -19.86
C LEU A 91 -16.20 -0.96 -20.12
N VAL A 92 -14.91 -1.22 -20.29
CA VAL A 92 -13.90 -0.22 -20.65
C VAL A 92 -13.29 -0.59 -22.00
N GLY A 93 -13.22 0.37 -22.91
CA GLY A 93 -12.77 0.20 -24.28
C GLY A 93 -11.61 1.12 -24.62
N TYR A 94 -10.58 0.56 -25.26
CA TYR A 94 -9.33 1.24 -25.60
C TYR A 94 -9.10 1.26 -27.11
N GLY A 95 -8.33 2.25 -27.60
CA GLY A 95 -7.94 2.38 -29.01
C GLY A 95 -8.70 3.48 -29.75
N GLU A 96 -8.04 4.12 -30.72
CA GLU A 96 -8.56 5.30 -31.43
C GLU A 96 -9.38 4.94 -32.67
N THR A 97 -8.93 3.95 -33.45
CA THR A 97 -9.56 3.56 -34.74
C THR A 97 -10.57 2.43 -34.59
N SER A 98 -10.28 1.48 -33.69
CA SER A 98 -11.18 0.38 -33.34
C SER A 98 -11.12 0.14 -31.84
N LEU A 99 -12.29 0.21 -31.19
CA LEU A 99 -12.41 -0.05 -29.76
C LEU A 99 -12.17 -1.53 -29.48
N GLN A 100 -11.18 -1.81 -28.64
CA GLN A 100 -10.95 -3.10 -28.03
C GLN A 100 -11.50 -3.06 -26.59
N TRP A 101 -12.49 -3.89 -26.31
CA TRP A 101 -13.11 -3.96 -24.99
C TRP A 101 -12.30 -4.88 -24.07
N ALA A 102 -12.04 -4.41 -22.86
CA ALA A 102 -11.50 -5.24 -21.79
C ALA A 102 -12.53 -6.30 -21.36
N SER A 103 -12.10 -7.27 -20.54
CA SER A 103 -13.01 -8.23 -19.92
C SER A 103 -14.09 -7.47 -19.14
N PRO A 104 -15.38 -7.73 -19.40
CA PRO A 104 -16.45 -7.01 -18.73
C PRO A 104 -16.57 -7.47 -17.28
N GLU A 105 -16.90 -6.54 -16.39
CA GLU A 105 -17.11 -6.82 -14.97
C GLU A 105 -18.61 -6.79 -14.65
N GLU A 106 -19.13 -7.88 -14.07
CA GLU A 106 -20.54 -7.92 -13.67
C GLU A 106 -20.76 -7.03 -12.44
N VAL A 107 -21.75 -6.14 -12.53
CA VAL A 107 -22.09 -5.18 -11.49
C VAL A 107 -23.59 -5.16 -11.24
N SER A 108 -23.97 -4.75 -10.05
CA SER A 108 -25.36 -4.51 -9.68
C SER A 108 -25.96 -3.34 -10.45
N ALA A 109 -27.28 -3.36 -10.62
CA ALA A 109 -28.00 -2.24 -11.24
C ALA A 109 -27.86 -0.90 -10.47
N GLN A 110 -27.51 -0.95 -9.18
CA GLN A 110 -27.31 0.25 -8.35
C GLN A 110 -25.96 0.94 -8.63
N ALA A 111 -24.97 0.18 -9.14
CA ALA A 111 -23.64 0.68 -9.50
C ALA A 111 -23.67 1.72 -10.63
N VAL A 112 -24.74 1.78 -11.44
CA VAL A 112 -24.88 2.79 -12.50
C VAL A 112 -24.76 4.21 -11.96
N SER A 113 -25.31 4.46 -10.78
CA SER A 113 -25.22 5.78 -10.13
C SER A 113 -23.79 6.13 -9.74
N TYR A 114 -22.99 5.12 -9.37
CA TYR A 114 -21.59 5.24 -9.01
C TYR A 114 -20.74 5.67 -10.22
N PHE A 115 -20.81 4.97 -11.35
CA PHE A 115 -19.98 5.29 -12.52
C PHE A 115 -20.33 6.63 -13.15
N ARG A 116 -21.61 6.99 -13.19
CA ARG A 116 -22.04 8.31 -13.71
C ARG A 116 -21.45 9.45 -12.88
N GLY A 117 -21.30 9.28 -11.57
CA GLY A 117 -20.72 10.32 -10.71
C GLY A 117 -19.22 10.53 -10.91
N LEU A 118 -18.46 9.49 -11.31
CA LEU A 118 -17.01 9.58 -11.53
C LEU A 118 -16.63 10.69 -12.52
N THR A 119 -17.41 10.86 -13.59
CA THR A 119 -17.20 11.87 -14.64
C THR A 119 -17.24 13.33 -14.16
N ARG A 120 -17.67 13.58 -12.92
CA ARG A 120 -17.86 14.92 -12.35
C ARG A 120 -16.91 15.20 -11.19
N LEU A 121 -16.08 14.23 -10.83
CA LEU A 121 -15.14 14.37 -9.72
C LEU A 121 -13.91 15.17 -10.16
N PRO A 122 -13.29 15.93 -9.24
CA PRO A 122 -11.94 16.41 -9.47
C PRO A 122 -10.94 15.25 -9.49
N ASP A 123 -9.77 15.48 -10.08
CA ASP A 123 -8.71 14.47 -10.19
C ASP A 123 -8.26 13.95 -8.81
N ALA A 124 -8.17 14.83 -7.82
CA ALA A 124 -7.76 14.50 -6.46
C ALA A 124 -8.40 15.40 -5.40
N GLY A 125 -8.14 15.10 -4.13
CA GLY A 125 -8.49 15.95 -2.98
C GLY A 125 -9.76 15.53 -2.22
N PRO A 126 -10.11 16.23 -1.13
CA PRO A 126 -11.14 15.77 -0.20
C PRO A 126 -12.53 15.67 -0.81
N ARG A 127 -12.91 16.59 -1.71
CA ARG A 127 -14.22 16.54 -2.40
C ARG A 127 -14.38 15.25 -3.23
N ARG A 128 -13.29 14.71 -3.78
CA ARG A 128 -13.30 13.42 -4.47
C ARG A 128 -13.58 12.30 -3.47
N LEU A 129 -12.87 12.29 -2.34
CA LEU A 129 -13.05 11.28 -1.29
C LEU A 129 -14.44 11.31 -0.64
N GLU A 130 -15.08 12.49 -0.53
CA GLU A 130 -16.46 12.61 -0.05
C GLU A 130 -17.46 11.82 -0.89
N TYR A 131 -17.16 11.67 -2.19
CA TYR A 131 -17.93 10.83 -3.08
C TYR A 131 -17.74 9.36 -2.70
N PHE A 132 -16.50 8.87 -2.69
CA PHE A 132 -16.17 7.47 -2.42
C PHE A 132 -16.53 7.00 -1.01
N LEU A 133 -16.53 7.91 -0.02
CA LEU A 133 -16.95 7.60 1.35
C LEU A 133 -18.37 7.01 1.40
N LYS A 134 -19.27 7.47 0.52
CA LYS A 134 -20.66 6.98 0.42
C LYS A 134 -20.74 5.55 -0.12
N PHE A 135 -19.70 5.10 -0.83
CA PHE A 135 -19.66 3.82 -1.53
C PHE A 135 -18.77 2.77 -0.87
N LEU A 136 -18.00 3.12 0.17
CA LEU A 136 -17.19 2.16 0.93
C LEU A 136 -17.98 0.99 1.51
N ARG A 137 -19.27 1.22 1.80
CA ARG A 137 -20.23 0.23 2.34
C ARG A 137 -21.24 -0.25 1.29
N HIS A 138 -20.97 0.00 0.02
CA HIS A 138 -21.91 -0.36 -1.04
C HIS A 138 -22.07 -1.89 -1.10
N GLY A 139 -23.28 -2.37 -1.37
CA GLY A 139 -23.57 -3.82 -1.41
C GLY A 139 -22.99 -4.53 -2.63
N ASP A 140 -22.52 -3.75 -3.61
CA ASP A 140 -21.80 -4.23 -4.78
C ASP A 140 -20.29 -4.33 -4.46
N PRO A 141 -19.70 -5.54 -4.51
CA PRO A 141 -18.29 -5.73 -4.19
C PRO A 141 -17.32 -4.95 -5.09
N PHE A 142 -17.65 -4.77 -6.37
CA PHE A 142 -16.81 -4.05 -7.32
C PHE A 142 -16.75 -2.57 -6.95
N VAL A 143 -17.92 -1.95 -6.74
CA VAL A 143 -18.03 -0.54 -6.30
C VAL A 143 -17.37 -0.32 -4.94
N ALA A 144 -17.61 -1.21 -3.98
CA ALA A 144 -17.02 -1.07 -2.65
C ALA A 144 -15.49 -1.27 -2.64
N THR A 145 -14.96 -2.05 -3.58
CA THR A 145 -13.51 -2.25 -3.74
C THR A 145 -12.87 -1.07 -4.44
N ASP A 146 -13.49 -0.55 -5.49
CA ASP A 146 -13.00 0.65 -6.17
C ASP A 146 -12.99 1.88 -5.23
N ALA A 147 -14.08 2.09 -4.48
CA ALA A 147 -14.12 3.14 -3.46
C ALA A 147 -13.04 2.97 -2.39
N TYR A 148 -12.66 1.72 -2.06
CA TYR A 148 -11.54 1.46 -1.16
C TYR A 148 -10.19 1.82 -1.81
N ASN A 149 -9.97 1.45 -3.07
CA ASN A 149 -8.72 1.75 -3.79
C ASN A 149 -8.47 3.25 -3.91
N GLU A 150 -9.52 4.05 -4.13
CA GLU A 150 -9.45 5.51 -4.15
C GLU A 150 -8.99 6.11 -2.81
N PHE A 151 -9.34 5.47 -1.69
CA PHE A 151 -8.79 5.84 -0.37
C PHE A 151 -7.38 5.29 -0.13
N ALA A 152 -7.01 4.18 -0.75
CA ALA A 152 -5.67 3.60 -0.62
C ALA A 152 -4.60 4.45 -1.34
N GLU A 153 -4.99 5.17 -2.39
CA GLU A 153 -4.13 6.12 -3.12
C GLU A 153 -4.12 7.53 -2.53
N ALA A 154 -5.14 7.86 -1.73
CA ALA A 154 -5.31 9.18 -1.16
C ALA A 154 -4.21 9.56 -0.15
N SER A 155 -3.88 10.86 -0.11
CA SER A 155 -2.98 11.38 0.92
C SER A 155 -3.68 11.41 2.29
N LEU A 156 -2.91 11.21 3.37
CA LEU A 156 -3.44 11.35 4.73
C LEU A 156 -3.99 12.76 5.01
N ALA A 157 -3.46 13.78 4.34
CA ALA A 157 -3.95 15.15 4.44
C ALA A 157 -5.38 15.28 3.88
N ASP A 158 -5.66 14.70 2.71
CA ASP A 158 -7.00 14.73 2.14
C ASP A 158 -7.98 13.91 2.98
N ILE A 159 -7.56 12.76 3.51
CA ILE A 159 -8.39 11.95 4.42
C ILE A 159 -8.72 12.71 5.72
N ALA A 160 -7.77 13.49 6.26
CA ALA A 160 -7.98 14.27 7.48
C ALA A 160 -9.09 15.32 7.34
N GLU A 161 -9.27 15.90 6.16
CA GLU A 161 -10.34 16.86 5.86
C GLU A 161 -11.75 16.22 5.91
N LEU A 162 -11.83 14.88 5.85
CA LEU A 162 -13.10 14.14 5.96
C LEU A 162 -13.46 13.77 7.39
N ARG A 163 -12.64 14.14 8.40
CA ARG A 163 -12.80 13.68 9.80
C ARG A 163 -14.22 13.81 10.36
N ASP A 164 -14.92 14.89 10.02
CA ASP A 164 -16.26 15.21 10.55
C ASP A 164 -17.37 14.41 9.87
N GLN A 165 -17.05 13.73 8.76
CA GLN A 165 -17.94 12.87 7.98
C GLN A 165 -17.73 11.38 8.31
N LEU A 166 -16.64 11.05 9.01
CA LEU A 166 -16.30 9.68 9.38
C LEU A 166 -17.19 9.19 10.54
N ASP A 167 -17.84 8.05 10.31
CA ASP A 167 -18.66 7.37 11.32
C ASP A 167 -17.77 6.50 12.21
N ARG A 168 -17.34 7.10 13.33
CA ARG A 168 -16.47 6.45 14.32
C ARG A 168 -17.00 5.11 14.81
N GLN A 169 -18.32 4.97 15.04
CA GLN A 169 -18.86 3.73 15.60
C GLN A 169 -18.71 2.59 14.59
N TRP A 170 -19.11 2.81 13.35
CA TRP A 170 -18.91 1.81 12.30
C TRP A 170 -17.44 1.45 12.11
N ILE A 171 -16.53 2.45 12.12
CA ILE A 171 -15.09 2.20 11.99
C ILE A 171 -14.59 1.26 13.10
N VAL A 172 -15.00 1.49 14.35
CA VAL A 172 -14.63 0.64 15.48
C VAL A 172 -15.20 -0.77 15.32
N ASP A 173 -16.44 -0.89 14.86
CA ASP A 173 -17.07 -2.20 14.61
C ASP A 173 -16.30 -2.98 13.53
N GLN A 174 -15.88 -2.33 12.43
CA GLN A 174 -15.08 -2.96 11.38
C GLN A 174 -13.68 -3.38 11.87
N ILE A 175 -13.06 -2.60 12.75
CA ILE A 175 -11.74 -2.93 13.32
C ILE A 175 -11.79 -4.23 14.12
N LEU A 176 -12.88 -4.42 14.88
CA LEU A 176 -13.03 -5.54 15.81
C LEU A 176 -13.62 -6.79 15.17
N ASP A 177 -14.23 -6.67 14.00
CA ASP A 177 -14.81 -7.78 13.26
C ASP A 177 -13.70 -8.65 12.61
N PRO A 178 -13.59 -9.95 12.98
CA PRO A 178 -12.58 -10.84 12.44
C PRO A 178 -12.80 -11.21 10.97
N THR A 179 -14.01 -11.05 10.45
CA THR A 179 -14.36 -11.37 9.05
C THR A 179 -13.89 -10.31 8.07
N ILE A 180 -13.56 -9.12 8.56
CA ILE A 180 -13.09 -8.02 7.73
C ILE A 180 -11.68 -8.32 7.20
N PRO A 181 -11.41 -8.19 5.89
CA PRO A 181 -10.07 -8.34 5.35
C PRO A 181 -9.08 -7.33 5.95
N VAL A 182 -7.83 -7.75 6.15
CA VAL A 182 -6.79 -6.92 6.79
C VAL A 182 -6.59 -5.56 6.10
N HIS A 183 -6.71 -5.49 4.78
CA HIS A 183 -6.57 -4.25 4.02
C HIS A 183 -7.67 -3.22 4.38
N ARG A 184 -8.94 -3.67 4.49
CA ARG A 184 -10.05 -2.83 4.95
C ARG A 184 -9.88 -2.42 6.42
N ARG A 185 -9.40 -3.34 7.26
CA ARG A 185 -9.09 -3.06 8.66
C ARG A 185 -8.02 -1.98 8.81
N ARG A 186 -6.96 -2.03 7.99
CA ARG A 186 -5.91 -0.98 7.94
C ARG A 186 -6.49 0.39 7.60
N LEU A 187 -7.36 0.49 6.59
CA LEU A 187 -8.02 1.74 6.25
C LEU A 187 -8.90 2.25 7.42
N CYS A 188 -9.59 1.35 8.12
CA CYS A 188 -10.37 1.72 9.29
C CYS A 188 -9.50 2.29 10.43
N TRP A 189 -8.30 1.76 10.66
CA TRP A 189 -7.35 2.36 11.59
C TRP A 189 -6.90 3.77 11.16
N THR A 190 -6.67 3.97 9.86
CA THR A 190 -6.38 5.30 9.31
C THR A 190 -7.52 6.27 9.57
N PHE A 191 -8.77 5.89 9.29
CA PHE A 191 -9.93 6.73 9.59
C PHE A 191 -10.10 7.01 11.09
N LEU A 192 -9.93 5.99 11.93
CA LEU A 192 -10.00 6.15 13.38
C LEU A 192 -8.93 7.12 13.89
N SER A 193 -7.76 7.20 13.25
CA SER A 193 -6.73 8.16 13.63
C SER A 193 -7.15 9.63 13.42
N GLN A 194 -8.14 9.87 12.54
CA GLN A 194 -8.64 11.22 12.22
C GLN A 194 -9.87 11.61 13.04
N CYS A 195 -10.80 10.67 13.27
CA CYS A 195 -12.07 10.93 13.97
C CYS A 195 -12.16 10.34 15.39
N GLY A 196 -11.12 9.62 15.82
CA GLY A 196 -11.07 8.94 17.11
C GLY A 196 -10.79 9.88 18.28
N THR A 197 -10.83 9.30 19.47
CA THR A 197 -10.54 9.97 20.74
C THR A 197 -9.34 9.32 21.43
N ALA A 198 -8.78 9.97 22.46
CA ALA A 198 -7.69 9.39 23.24
C ALA A 198 -8.05 8.02 23.87
N ALA A 199 -9.33 7.75 24.15
CA ALA A 199 -9.78 6.47 24.67
C ALA A 199 -9.64 5.33 23.63
N ASP A 200 -9.76 5.66 22.34
CA ASP A 200 -9.68 4.69 21.24
C ASP A 200 -8.28 4.13 21.03
N ALA A 201 -7.23 4.79 21.56
CA ALA A 201 -5.88 4.23 21.60
C ALA A 201 -5.84 2.85 22.30
N GLY A 202 -6.78 2.58 23.22
CA GLY A 202 -6.94 1.29 23.88
C GLY A 202 -7.41 0.15 22.97
N LEU A 203 -7.94 0.45 21.76
CA LEU A 203 -8.38 -0.58 20.80
C LEU A 203 -7.22 -1.44 20.31
N LEU A 204 -5.99 -0.92 20.27
CA LEU A 204 -4.82 -1.74 19.97
C LEU A 204 -4.70 -2.93 20.95
N ASP A 205 -4.90 -2.69 22.25
CA ASP A 205 -4.84 -3.75 23.26
C ASP A 205 -6.01 -4.73 23.10
N VAL A 206 -7.18 -4.27 22.62
CA VAL A 206 -8.33 -5.14 22.31
C VAL A 206 -8.00 -6.05 21.13
N SER A 207 -7.52 -5.50 20.01
CA SER A 207 -7.17 -6.26 18.81
C SER A 207 -6.04 -7.26 19.06
N LEU A 208 -5.09 -6.94 19.93
CA LEU A 208 -4.04 -7.87 20.33
C LEU A 208 -4.57 -9.05 21.17
N ARG A 209 -5.60 -8.83 21.98
CA ARG A 209 -6.29 -9.94 22.67
C ARG A 209 -7.03 -10.83 21.67
N HIS A 210 -7.64 -10.27 20.63
CA HIS A 210 -8.26 -11.06 19.56
C HIS A 210 -7.23 -11.91 18.83
N ARG A 211 -6.09 -11.33 18.40
CA ARG A 211 -4.98 -12.08 17.79
C ARG A 211 -4.46 -13.22 18.70
N THR A 212 -4.47 -13.01 20.02
CA THR A 212 -4.04 -14.05 20.96
C THR A 212 -5.04 -15.20 21.05
N ALA A 213 -6.34 -14.91 20.89
CA ALA A 213 -7.40 -15.90 20.90
C ALA A 213 -7.58 -16.60 19.54
N ASP A 214 -7.24 -15.91 18.45
CA ASP A 214 -7.36 -16.37 17.08
C ASP A 214 -6.11 -15.96 16.29
N ALA A 215 -5.29 -16.96 15.94
CA ALA A 215 -4.02 -16.75 15.26
C ALA A 215 -4.18 -16.25 13.81
N ASP A 216 -5.34 -16.47 13.19
CA ASP A 216 -5.63 -16.02 11.82
C ASP A 216 -6.09 -14.56 11.78
N PHE A 217 -6.43 -13.98 12.94
CA PHE A 217 -6.78 -12.57 13.06
C PHE A 217 -5.54 -11.67 12.93
N ASP A 218 -5.38 -11.03 11.77
CA ASP A 218 -4.39 -9.97 11.58
C ASP A 218 -5.00 -8.57 11.87
N PRO A 219 -4.59 -7.88 12.96
CA PRO A 219 -5.07 -6.54 13.27
C PRO A 219 -4.65 -5.47 12.25
N GLY A 220 -3.72 -5.75 11.32
CA GLY A 220 -3.09 -4.70 10.53
C GLY A 220 -2.16 -3.87 11.41
N MET A 221 -1.18 -4.56 12.01
CA MET A 221 -0.40 -4.10 13.17
C MET A 221 0.22 -2.71 13.01
N ASP A 222 0.74 -2.40 11.83
CA ASP A 222 1.36 -1.12 11.50
C ASP A 222 0.35 0.02 11.57
N ALA A 223 -0.79 -0.11 10.90
CA ALA A 223 -1.86 0.89 10.95
C ALA A 223 -2.46 1.02 12.37
N ALA A 224 -2.60 -0.10 13.09
CA ALA A 224 -3.09 -0.10 14.47
C ALA A 224 -2.14 0.65 15.43
N ILE A 225 -0.82 0.42 15.32
CA ILE A 225 0.18 1.17 16.11
C ILE A 225 0.19 2.65 15.70
N ALA A 226 0.13 2.95 14.41
CA ALA A 226 0.12 4.33 13.92
C ALA A 226 -1.08 5.09 14.48
N CYS A 227 -2.28 4.50 14.43
CA CYS A 227 -3.50 5.04 15.02
C CYS A 227 -3.37 5.25 16.53
N CYS A 228 -2.83 4.26 17.27
CA CYS A 228 -2.59 4.36 18.71
C CYS A 228 -1.66 5.54 19.06
N ILE A 229 -0.59 5.76 18.29
CA ILE A 229 0.30 6.91 18.46
C ILE A 229 -0.40 8.23 18.10
N SER A 230 -1.20 8.27 17.02
CA SER A 230 -1.96 9.47 16.64
C SER A 230 -2.92 9.92 17.74
N LEU A 231 -3.58 8.97 18.40
CA LEU A 231 -4.59 9.24 19.42
C LEU A 231 -3.99 9.44 20.83
N GLY A 232 -2.85 8.81 21.13
CA GLY A 232 -2.22 8.85 22.46
C GLY A 232 -0.90 9.63 22.56
N GLY A 233 -0.43 10.20 21.44
CA GLY A 233 0.78 11.01 21.35
C GLY A 233 2.03 10.33 21.92
N GLU A 234 2.90 11.11 22.56
CA GLU A 234 4.16 10.63 23.14
C GLU A 234 3.98 9.56 24.23
N THR A 235 2.84 9.56 24.93
CA THR A 235 2.55 8.55 25.95
C THR A 235 2.32 7.18 25.31
N ALA A 236 1.55 7.13 24.22
CA ALA A 236 1.38 5.90 23.44
C ALA A 236 2.70 5.45 22.79
N LEU A 237 3.45 6.39 22.19
CA LEU A 237 4.77 6.09 21.62
C LEU A 237 5.71 5.44 22.63
N SER A 238 5.77 5.96 23.86
CA SER A 238 6.62 5.41 24.92
C SER A 238 6.25 3.95 25.30
N ARG A 239 4.96 3.61 25.26
CA ARG A 239 4.49 2.22 25.46
C ARG A 239 4.90 1.30 24.30
N ILE A 240 4.79 1.79 23.06
CA ILE A 240 5.19 1.07 21.84
C ILE A 240 6.70 0.79 21.84
N GLU A 241 7.51 1.78 22.23
CA GLU A 241 8.95 1.63 22.36
C GLU A 241 9.34 0.50 23.31
N GLN A 242 8.76 0.51 24.52
CA GLN A 242 9.03 -0.51 25.52
C GLN A 242 8.63 -1.90 25.04
N LYS A 243 7.49 -2.02 24.37
CA LYS A 243 6.92 -3.31 23.98
C LYS A 243 7.58 -3.92 22.75
N TYR A 244 7.92 -3.11 21.74
CA TYR A 244 8.32 -3.59 20.41
C TYR A 244 9.71 -3.16 19.96
N MET A 245 10.29 -2.10 20.54
CA MET A 245 11.58 -1.59 20.08
C MET A 245 12.70 -1.99 21.03
N ALA A 246 12.56 -1.67 22.31
CA ALA A 246 13.55 -1.96 23.34
C ALA A 246 13.48 -3.42 23.85
N ASN A 247 12.37 -4.11 23.63
CA ASN A 247 12.19 -5.50 24.03
C ASN A 247 12.91 -6.46 23.07
N PRO A 248 13.96 -7.19 23.51
CA PRO A 248 14.68 -8.13 22.65
C PRO A 248 13.80 -9.31 22.21
N ASP A 249 12.81 -9.68 23.03
CA ASP A 249 11.92 -10.83 22.81
C ASP A 249 10.71 -10.51 21.93
N ALA A 250 10.52 -9.24 21.55
CA ALA A 250 9.42 -8.85 20.67
C ALA A 250 9.56 -9.53 19.30
N PRO A 251 8.48 -10.09 18.72
CA PRO A 251 8.52 -10.67 17.38
C PRO A 251 9.06 -9.69 16.34
N TYR A 252 9.83 -10.20 15.38
CA TYR A 252 10.40 -9.37 14.31
C TYR A 252 9.31 -8.61 13.56
N SER A 253 8.22 -9.28 13.18
CA SER A 253 7.09 -8.70 12.45
C SER A 253 6.43 -7.55 13.19
N ASP A 254 6.21 -7.69 14.51
CA ASP A 254 5.61 -6.62 15.33
C ASP A 254 6.56 -5.44 15.51
N SER A 255 7.87 -5.71 15.66
CA SER A 255 8.90 -4.68 15.74
C SER A 255 9.00 -3.91 14.41
N PHE A 256 8.92 -4.62 13.29
CA PHE A 256 8.90 -4.04 11.95
C PHE A 256 7.63 -3.20 11.71
N ALA A 257 6.47 -3.68 12.15
CA ALA A 257 5.23 -2.91 12.11
C ALA A 257 5.32 -1.60 12.93
N ALA A 258 5.92 -1.65 14.12
CA ALA A 258 6.16 -0.46 14.94
C ALA A 258 7.11 0.55 14.26
N ILE A 259 8.17 0.07 13.61
CA ILE A 259 9.08 0.91 12.81
C ILE A 259 8.33 1.59 11.67
N ASN A 260 7.48 0.86 10.93
CA ASN A 260 6.69 1.44 9.84
C ASN A 260 5.69 2.49 10.35
N ALA A 261 5.02 2.22 11.47
CA ALA A 261 4.14 3.19 12.10
C ALA A 261 4.87 4.50 12.47
N ILE A 262 6.05 4.39 13.09
CA ILE A 262 6.90 5.54 13.42
C ILE A 262 7.37 6.26 12.15
N ARG A 263 7.68 5.53 11.08
CA ARG A 263 8.09 6.10 9.80
C ARG A 263 6.97 6.95 9.20
N VAL A 264 5.75 6.43 9.13
CA VAL A 264 4.56 7.18 8.69
C VAL A 264 4.39 8.45 9.52
N HIS A 265 4.52 8.34 10.84
CA HIS A 265 4.48 9.50 11.73
C HIS A 265 5.57 10.55 11.44
N GLY A 266 6.77 10.15 11.03
CA GLY A 266 7.86 11.10 10.74
C GLY A 266 7.86 11.67 9.30
N THR A 267 7.06 11.08 8.40
CA THR A 267 6.97 11.45 6.98
C THR A 267 5.67 12.14 6.60
N GLU A 268 4.53 11.67 7.11
CA GLU A 268 3.20 12.10 6.66
C GLU A 268 2.35 12.74 7.76
N LEU A 269 2.68 12.53 9.03
CA LEU A 269 1.97 13.11 10.17
C LEU A 269 2.87 14.09 10.93
N ASP A 270 2.27 14.91 11.79
CA ASP A 270 3.00 15.86 12.65
C ASP A 270 2.51 15.80 14.11
N VAL A 271 2.04 14.62 14.55
CA VAL A 271 1.52 14.40 15.91
C VAL A 271 2.65 14.36 16.94
N VAL A 272 3.80 13.79 16.58
CA VAL A 272 4.99 13.68 17.44
C VAL A 272 6.19 14.28 16.71
N PRO A 273 7.00 15.13 17.36
CA PRO A 273 8.16 15.73 16.72
C PRO A 273 9.13 14.68 16.15
N ARG A 274 9.62 14.90 14.94
CA ARG A 274 10.56 13.97 14.27
C ARG A 274 11.77 13.62 15.13
N GLN A 275 12.31 14.55 15.92
CA GLN A 275 13.42 14.28 16.84
C GLN A 275 13.07 13.22 17.90
N ARG A 276 11.83 13.24 18.41
CA ARG A 276 11.32 12.27 19.38
C ARG A 276 11.13 10.90 18.72
N LEU A 277 10.67 10.85 17.47
CA LEU A 277 10.54 9.64 16.67
C LEU A 277 11.91 9.02 16.32
N SER A 278 12.91 9.83 15.96
CA SER A 278 14.28 9.36 15.75
C SER A 278 14.85 8.72 17.01
N ALA A 279 14.58 9.30 18.19
CA ALA A 279 14.96 8.69 19.47
C ALA A 279 14.33 7.31 19.67
N SER A 280 13.07 7.12 19.27
CA SER A 280 12.41 5.82 19.26
C SER A 280 13.16 4.81 18.39
N LEU A 281 13.45 5.18 17.13
CA LEU A 281 14.15 4.31 16.18
C LEU A 281 15.55 3.90 16.67
N ARG A 282 16.24 4.77 17.42
CA ARG A 282 17.55 4.43 18.00
C ARG A 282 17.51 3.25 18.97
N HIS A 283 16.39 2.97 19.63
CA HIS A 283 16.26 1.78 20.47
C HIS A 283 16.46 0.48 19.69
N VAL A 284 16.12 0.45 18.40
CA VAL A 284 16.27 -0.73 17.53
C VAL A 284 17.73 -1.02 17.20
N LEU A 285 18.64 -0.05 17.33
CA LEU A 285 20.07 -0.27 17.09
C LEU A 285 20.72 -1.24 18.09
N SER A 286 20.06 -1.56 19.21
CA SER A 286 20.48 -2.64 20.11
C SER A 286 20.09 -4.04 19.58
N ARG A 287 19.33 -4.12 18.48
CA ARG A 287 18.82 -5.34 17.86
C ARG A 287 19.42 -5.51 16.46
N PRO A 288 20.60 -6.15 16.33
CA PRO A 288 21.38 -6.11 15.09
C PRO A 288 20.65 -6.64 13.84
N LYS A 289 19.71 -7.59 13.99
CA LYS A 289 18.89 -8.13 12.89
C LYS A 289 17.83 -7.17 12.34
N LEU A 290 17.58 -6.06 13.03
CA LEU A 290 16.60 -5.02 12.63
C LEU A 290 17.27 -3.65 12.40
N ALA A 291 18.55 -3.52 12.74
CA ALA A 291 19.23 -2.22 12.74
C ALA A 291 19.34 -1.61 11.34
N ASP A 292 19.54 -2.45 10.32
CA ASP A 292 19.59 -2.04 8.91
C ASP A 292 18.30 -1.35 8.45
N VAL A 293 17.15 -1.73 9.01
CA VAL A 293 15.83 -1.18 8.66
C VAL A 293 15.68 0.28 9.12
N VAL A 294 16.28 0.66 10.24
CA VAL A 294 16.09 1.99 10.85
C VAL A 294 17.21 2.98 10.52
N ILE A 295 18.41 2.52 10.17
CA ILE A 295 19.55 3.37 9.85
C ILE A 295 19.25 4.36 8.71
N PRO A 296 18.59 3.97 7.60
CA PRO A 296 18.20 4.90 6.54
C PRO A 296 17.25 6.01 6.99
N ASP A 297 16.32 5.71 7.91
CA ASP A 297 15.41 6.70 8.46
C ASP A 297 16.16 7.70 9.33
N LEU A 298 17.08 7.23 10.18
CA LEU A 298 17.95 8.11 10.98
C LEU A 298 18.78 9.04 10.10
N ALA A 299 19.36 8.52 9.01
CA ALA A 299 20.10 9.34 8.04
C ALA A 299 19.20 10.38 7.37
N ARG A 300 18.02 9.98 6.88
CA ARG A 300 17.05 10.87 6.20
C ARG A 300 16.57 11.97 7.14
N TRP A 301 16.33 11.63 8.40
CA TRP A 301 15.89 12.54 9.44
C TRP A 301 17.04 13.31 10.10
N LYS A 302 18.27 13.10 9.63
CA LYS A 302 19.49 13.77 10.08
C LYS A 302 19.73 13.59 11.59
N ASP A 303 19.31 12.47 12.17
CA ASP A 303 19.72 12.08 13.51
C ASP A 303 21.14 11.52 13.43
N TRP A 304 22.12 12.34 13.81
CA TRP A 304 23.54 11.99 13.79
C TRP A 304 24.05 11.45 15.13
N SER A 305 23.17 11.24 16.11
CA SER A 305 23.58 10.86 17.47
C SER A 305 24.07 9.41 17.58
N ALA A 306 23.90 8.60 16.52
CA ALA A 306 24.19 7.17 16.52
C ALA A 306 25.50 6.77 15.79
N ILE A 307 26.40 7.72 15.48
CA ILE A 307 27.64 7.47 14.71
C ILE A 307 28.44 6.27 15.26
N GLU A 308 28.83 6.29 16.54
CA GLU A 308 29.65 5.22 17.11
C GLU A 308 28.91 3.89 17.15
N ARG A 309 27.62 3.90 17.51
CA ARG A 309 26.81 2.67 17.57
C ARG A 309 26.66 2.04 16.19
N ILE A 310 26.50 2.83 15.14
CA ILE A 310 26.38 2.36 13.76
C ILE A 310 27.73 1.84 13.24
N ALA A 311 28.83 2.49 13.58
CA ALA A 311 30.17 1.99 13.25
C ALA A 311 30.47 0.64 13.97
N GLU A 312 30.05 0.51 15.23
CA GLU A 312 30.13 -0.74 15.98
C GLU A 312 29.33 -1.86 15.30
N LEU A 313 28.08 -1.59 14.91
CA LEU A 313 27.23 -2.56 14.20
C LEU A 313 27.85 -3.08 12.90
N PHE A 314 28.55 -2.21 12.15
CA PHE A 314 29.34 -2.64 10.99
C PHE A 314 30.46 -3.60 11.40
N ALA A 315 31.22 -3.23 12.44
CA ALA A 315 32.40 -4.00 12.86
C ALA A 315 32.05 -5.36 13.48
N THR A 316 30.91 -5.45 14.16
CA THR A 316 30.44 -6.67 14.83
C THR A 316 29.41 -7.45 14.02
N SER A 317 29.16 -7.08 12.77
CA SER A 317 28.18 -7.78 11.94
C SER A 317 28.61 -9.23 11.68
N THR A 318 27.65 -10.14 11.72
CA THR A 318 27.77 -11.55 11.34
C THR A 318 27.11 -11.79 9.99
N GLU A 319 27.08 -13.04 9.52
CA GLU A 319 26.38 -13.41 8.30
C GLU A 319 24.88 -13.07 8.36
N ASP A 320 24.24 -13.29 9.51
CA ASP A 320 22.81 -13.06 9.75
C ASP A 320 22.35 -11.59 9.62
N ASN A 321 23.25 -10.62 9.75
CA ASN A 321 22.91 -9.19 9.75
C ASN A 321 23.82 -8.35 8.87
N ARG A 322 24.51 -8.98 7.91
CA ARG A 322 25.52 -8.33 7.06
C ARG A 322 24.98 -7.14 6.27
N ILE A 323 23.66 -7.10 6.02
CA ILE A 323 22.96 -5.99 5.36
C ILE A 323 23.11 -4.66 6.15
N VAL A 324 23.43 -4.71 7.45
CA VAL A 324 23.74 -3.51 8.23
C VAL A 324 24.98 -2.76 7.73
N GLN A 325 25.94 -3.47 7.11
CA GLN A 325 27.20 -2.89 6.67
C GLN A 325 27.01 -1.79 5.61
N PRO A 326 26.33 -2.03 4.46
CA PRO A 326 26.07 -0.98 3.49
C PRO A 326 25.21 0.16 4.06
N ALA A 327 24.24 -0.13 4.92
CA ALA A 327 23.42 0.91 5.57
C ALA A 327 24.27 1.83 6.47
N ALA A 328 25.18 1.26 7.26
CA ALA A 328 26.10 1.99 8.12
C ALA A 328 27.03 2.91 7.32
N VAL A 329 27.62 2.40 6.23
CA VAL A 329 28.48 3.20 5.34
C VAL A 329 27.72 4.39 4.74
N LEU A 330 26.51 4.17 4.23
CA LEU A 330 25.70 5.24 3.64
C LEU A 330 25.28 6.29 4.67
N TYR A 331 24.92 5.87 5.89
CA TYR A 331 24.63 6.79 6.99
C TYR A 331 25.85 7.67 7.32
N LEU A 332 27.03 7.07 7.49
CA LEU A 332 28.26 7.80 7.83
C LEU A 332 28.71 8.73 6.69
N LYS A 333 28.58 8.27 5.44
CA LYS A 333 28.87 9.09 4.24
C LYS A 333 27.93 10.29 4.12
N THR A 334 26.68 10.15 4.55
CA THR A 334 25.68 11.23 4.49
C THR A 334 25.82 12.22 5.65
N CYS A 335 26.37 11.78 6.77
CA CYS A 335 26.56 12.61 7.96
C CYS A 335 27.66 13.66 7.74
N PRO A 336 27.38 14.97 7.97
CA PRO A 336 28.34 16.04 7.72
C PRO A 336 29.37 16.22 8.86
N LEU A 337 29.25 15.46 9.96
CA LEU A 337 30.09 15.64 11.14
C LEU A 337 31.48 15.00 10.95
N PRO A 338 32.58 15.64 11.42
CA PRO A 338 33.92 15.07 11.34
C PRO A 338 34.04 13.66 11.93
N ALA A 339 33.34 13.40 13.04
CA ALA A 339 33.31 12.08 13.69
C ALA A 339 32.80 10.97 12.76
N ALA A 340 31.89 11.28 11.83
CA ALA A 340 31.41 10.30 10.85
C ALA A 340 32.46 9.99 9.77
N ALA A 341 33.24 10.99 9.34
CA ALA A 341 34.36 10.78 8.44
C ALA A 341 35.44 9.92 9.10
N GLU A 342 35.79 10.21 10.36
CA GLU A 342 36.72 9.39 11.15
C GLU A 342 36.23 7.94 11.34
N ALA A 343 34.94 7.77 11.63
CA ALA A 343 34.32 6.45 11.68
C ALA A 343 34.41 5.73 10.34
N LEU A 344 34.14 6.41 9.22
CA LEU A 344 34.20 5.83 7.89
C LEU A 344 35.62 5.39 7.50
N GLU A 345 36.66 6.14 7.88
CA GLU A 345 38.06 5.70 7.69
C GLU A 345 38.37 4.43 8.51
N ARG A 346 37.89 4.35 9.75
CA ARG A 346 38.01 3.11 10.55
C ARG A 346 37.33 1.93 9.84
N LEU A 347 36.16 2.14 9.24
CA LEU A 347 35.48 1.09 8.47
C LEU A 347 36.26 0.70 7.20
N ARG A 348 36.85 1.65 6.48
CA ARG A 348 37.69 1.37 5.29
C ARG A 348 38.93 0.56 5.66
N ALA A 349 39.53 0.82 6.82
CA ALA A 349 40.66 0.03 7.30
C ALA A 349 40.25 -1.41 7.67
N LEU A 350 39.02 -1.60 8.17
CA LEU A 350 38.50 -2.90 8.58
C LEU A 350 38.06 -3.77 7.40
N ASP A 351 37.24 -3.22 6.49
CA ASP A 351 36.74 -3.92 5.31
C ASP A 351 36.63 -2.96 4.11
N PRO A 352 37.74 -2.72 3.38
CA PRO A 352 37.77 -1.77 2.28
C PRO A 352 36.85 -2.17 1.12
N LYS A 353 36.64 -3.47 0.92
CA LYS A 353 35.80 -3.98 -0.18
C LYS A 353 34.34 -3.65 0.05
N THR A 354 33.84 -3.91 1.26
CA THR A 354 32.44 -3.61 1.60
C THR A 354 32.18 -2.12 1.56
N VAL A 355 33.09 -1.30 2.08
CA VAL A 355 32.93 0.17 2.03
C VAL A 355 32.92 0.66 0.58
N GLN A 356 33.89 0.26 -0.24
CA GLN A 356 33.95 0.68 -1.65
C GLN A 356 32.68 0.28 -2.42
N ALA A 357 32.16 -0.93 -2.19
CA ALA A 357 30.94 -1.40 -2.83
C ALA A 357 29.72 -0.56 -2.42
N ALA A 358 29.57 -0.28 -1.11
CA ALA A 358 28.48 0.55 -0.60
C ALA A 358 28.57 2.00 -1.11
N GLU A 359 29.77 2.59 -1.15
CA GLU A 359 29.98 3.96 -1.64
C GLU A 359 29.72 4.12 -3.14
N SER A 360 29.98 3.07 -3.91
CA SER A 360 29.75 2.99 -5.36
C SER A 360 28.31 2.62 -5.71
N SER A 361 27.52 2.17 -4.74
CA SER A 361 26.12 1.82 -4.96
C SER A 361 25.32 3.07 -5.29
N MET A 362 24.45 2.97 -6.30
CA MET A 362 23.37 3.93 -6.53
C MET A 362 22.21 3.74 -5.54
N MET A 363 22.38 2.93 -4.50
CA MET A 363 21.40 2.74 -3.41
C MET A 363 21.36 3.98 -2.51
N PHE A 364 21.01 5.13 -3.07
CA PHE A 364 20.20 6.06 -2.29
C PHE A 364 18.81 5.46 -2.25
N TYR A 365 18.39 4.98 -1.08
CA TYR A 365 16.99 4.68 -0.80
C TYR A 365 16.17 5.97 -1.02
N ARG A 366 15.77 6.25 -2.27
CA ARG A 366 14.53 6.98 -2.54
C ARG A 366 13.46 6.14 -1.85
N GLY A 367 12.91 6.69 -0.77
CA GLY A 367 11.96 5.98 0.07
C GLY A 367 10.86 5.37 -0.81
N LEU A 368 10.48 4.14 -0.51
CA LEU A 368 9.17 3.68 -0.93
C LEU A 368 8.17 4.71 -0.36
N PRO A 369 7.40 5.41 -1.20
CA PRO A 369 6.19 6.07 -0.73
C PRO A 369 5.32 5.01 -0.05
N ALA A 370 4.59 5.40 0.99
CA ALA A 370 3.62 4.65 1.79
C ALA A 370 3.55 3.15 1.50
N VAL A 371 3.83 2.29 2.49
CA VAL A 371 3.67 0.82 2.39
C VAL A 371 2.38 0.52 1.62
N PRO A 372 2.47 0.08 0.35
CA PRO A 372 1.28 -0.22 -0.42
C PRO A 372 0.58 -1.37 0.28
N VAL A 373 -0.74 -1.23 0.46
CA VAL A 373 -1.53 -2.32 0.99
C VAL A 373 -1.47 -3.46 -0.04
N PRO A 374 -1.06 -4.69 0.35
CA PRO A 374 -1.01 -5.78 -0.59
C PRO A 374 -2.41 -6.07 -1.16
N PRO A 375 -2.57 -6.27 -2.48
CA PRO A 375 -3.83 -6.71 -3.04
C PRO A 375 -4.19 -8.09 -2.47
N PRO A 376 -5.48 -8.45 -2.43
CA PRO A 376 -5.90 -9.77 -2.00
C PRO A 376 -5.21 -10.84 -2.85
N VAL A 377 -4.70 -11.88 -2.21
CA VAL A 377 -4.27 -13.10 -2.90
C VAL A 377 -5.52 -13.67 -3.56
N GLN A 378 -5.57 -13.67 -4.89
CA GLN A 378 -6.59 -14.41 -5.61
C GLN A 378 -6.38 -15.90 -5.33
N GLY A 379 -7.28 -16.47 -4.52
CA GLY A 379 -7.43 -17.91 -4.34
C GLY A 379 -6.57 -18.55 -3.25
N SER A 380 -7.16 -18.70 -2.06
CA SER A 380 -7.27 -19.99 -1.36
C SER A 380 -8.57 -19.99 -0.56
#